data_AF-A0A0A0NPJ4-F1
#
_entry.id   AF-A0A0A0NPJ4-F1
#
_cell.length_a   1.000
_cell.length_b   1.000
_cell.length_c   1.000
_cell.angle_alpha   90.00
_cell.angle_beta   90.00
_cell.angle_gamma   90.00
#
_symmetry.space_group_name_H-M   'P 1'
#
loop_
_entity.id
_entity.type
_entity.pdbx_description
1 polymer ?
#
loop_
_entity_poly.entity_id
_entity_poly.type
_entity_poly.pdbx_seq_one_letter_code
_entity_poly.pdbx_strand_id
1 'polypeptide(L)'
;MTPAPPPTAPPGRVPGPRRRSLPRVPRVPGASAAASAASAAASVTTAVAAGTACLALLLTACGPDDGARGERDGSTAGSVITPTATAPVPHGKGSRLPDDVNGDGYPDLRVPVPSGKGGLPSRIAFVHGSSHGLNPATRTVLRHRDLGLPSQDVTVAGATEVATADLDGDGYADVTTTAGEALGKQETERTQATVRTVPYISWGGPGGPHGTRSAARVQLTGPDDGVDAQRPTIGDFNGDGHHDLALVRADRHSLLVLYGPFNRAGKAARTVPYASPLEGHGEIGDLIADTIADTADGHRPTDLVVHALNDNDQSGSTLLAAGSHGLGHTGRRLREGNSIAFGDFDGDGHRDVAVGDSGTRNDEPGVETERPDIGKTVSVYHKGAARTPGSVPHPLKVPGMSGTLAAADTNGDGTDELAVSLGRGGVELLTLRGSRPATTRVAGRHLLTRAAPAVVDGKTIRKGERAARLYGVADFDHDGKDEVVLAWGPGLAFSRYGERPEWWWITDGTADKTAFSSKPFATDANQDAN
;
A
#
# COMPACT_ATOMS: atom_id res chain seq x y z
N MET A 1 34.96 47.10 -11.47
CA MET A 1 34.47 46.85 -12.84
C MET A 1 35.11 45.56 -13.33
N THR A 2 34.37 44.47 -13.23
CA THR A 2 34.79 43.10 -13.57
C THR A 2 34.47 42.78 -15.04
N PRO A 3 35.28 41.95 -15.73
CA PRO A 3 35.26 41.85 -17.20
C PRO A 3 34.19 40.86 -17.73
N ALA A 4 33.77 41.09 -18.98
CA ALA A 4 32.75 40.33 -19.69
C ALA A 4 33.25 38.97 -20.24
N PRO A 5 32.38 37.95 -20.38
CA PRO A 5 32.73 36.63 -20.90
C PRO A 5 32.76 36.56 -22.44
N PRO A 6 33.48 35.60 -23.04
CA PRO A 6 33.63 35.47 -24.49
C PRO A 6 32.45 34.77 -25.19
N PRO A 7 32.25 34.97 -26.50
CA PRO A 7 31.11 34.46 -27.26
C PRO A 7 31.23 32.97 -27.65
N THR A 8 30.07 32.31 -27.73
CA THR A 8 29.82 30.90 -28.06
C THR A 8 29.96 30.61 -29.56
N ALA A 9 30.46 29.40 -29.89
CA ALA A 9 30.61 28.87 -31.24
C ALA A 9 29.28 28.31 -31.82
N PRO A 10 29.07 28.33 -33.15
CA PRO A 10 27.82 27.88 -33.78
C PRO A 10 27.75 26.34 -33.93
N PRO A 11 26.54 25.75 -34.00
CA PRO A 11 26.34 24.30 -34.03
C PRO A 11 26.66 23.68 -35.39
N GLY A 12 27.43 22.58 -35.36
CA GLY A 12 27.73 21.74 -36.52
C GLY A 12 26.54 20.89 -36.98
N ARG A 13 26.38 20.76 -38.30
CA ARG A 13 25.36 19.93 -38.96
C ARG A 13 25.60 18.43 -38.74
N VAL A 14 24.55 17.71 -38.35
CA VAL A 14 24.51 16.23 -38.30
C VAL A 14 23.98 15.67 -39.63
N PRO A 15 24.63 14.70 -40.28
CA PRO A 15 24.12 14.04 -41.49
C PRO A 15 23.02 13.01 -41.15
N GLY A 16 21.92 13.00 -41.91
CA GLY A 16 20.80 12.08 -41.73
C GLY A 16 21.12 10.62 -42.11
N PRO A 17 20.37 9.63 -41.58
CA PRO A 17 20.65 8.22 -41.78
C PRO A 17 20.23 7.72 -43.17
N ARG A 18 21.15 7.01 -43.83
CA ARG A 18 20.92 6.28 -45.09
C ARG A 18 20.07 5.04 -44.82
N ARG A 19 18.97 4.89 -45.55
CA ARG A 19 18.22 3.63 -45.70
C ARG A 19 19.12 2.56 -46.34
N ARG A 20 19.22 1.38 -45.73
CA ARG A 20 19.62 0.14 -46.43
C ARG A 20 18.74 -1.04 -46.02
N SER A 21 18.46 -1.80 -47.07
CA SER A 21 17.57 -2.93 -47.30
C SER A 21 17.99 -4.24 -46.62
N LEU A 22 17.01 -4.98 -46.09
CA LEU A 22 17.04 -6.46 -45.96
C LEU A 22 16.60 -7.06 -47.31
N PRO A 23 17.09 -8.23 -47.80
CA PRO A 23 16.91 -9.51 -47.10
C PRO A 23 17.94 -10.64 -47.37
N ARG A 24 17.91 -11.72 -46.58
CA ARG A 24 17.78 -13.12 -47.06
C ARG A 24 17.69 -14.12 -45.90
N VAL A 25 16.59 -14.87 -45.89
CA VAL A 25 16.39 -16.12 -45.16
C VAL A 25 17.16 -17.24 -45.86
N PRO A 26 17.74 -18.19 -45.12
CA PRO A 26 17.80 -19.57 -45.60
C PRO A 26 17.14 -20.56 -44.63
N ARG A 27 16.68 -21.63 -45.28
CA ARG A 27 15.87 -22.74 -44.84
C ARG A 27 16.53 -23.64 -43.78
N VAL A 28 15.65 -24.20 -42.96
CA VAL A 28 15.78 -25.48 -42.23
C VAL A 28 16.22 -26.61 -43.17
N PRO A 29 16.99 -27.57 -42.66
CA PRO A 29 16.65 -28.98 -42.88
C PRO A 29 16.49 -29.71 -41.54
N GLY A 30 15.38 -30.43 -41.43
CA GLY A 30 15.15 -31.38 -40.36
C GLY A 30 15.93 -32.67 -40.60
N ALA A 31 15.99 -33.51 -39.58
CA ALA A 31 15.37 -34.83 -39.60
C ALA A 31 15.82 -35.66 -38.40
N SER A 32 14.85 -36.43 -37.90
CA SER A 32 14.98 -37.77 -37.34
C SER A 32 15.53 -37.90 -35.92
N ALA A 33 15.15 -38.89 -35.13
CA ALA A 33 13.99 -39.79 -35.02
C ALA A 33 14.37 -40.78 -33.92
N ALA A 34 13.37 -41.21 -33.14
CA ALA A 34 13.36 -42.44 -32.33
C ALA A 34 14.34 -42.48 -31.13
N ALA A 35 14.05 -43.12 -30.00
CA ALA A 35 13.11 -44.19 -29.69
C ALA A 35 12.74 -44.10 -28.19
N SER A 36 11.47 -44.33 -27.79
CA SER A 36 10.96 -45.57 -27.14
C SER A 36 11.55 -45.86 -25.75
N ALA A 37 10.86 -46.27 -24.69
CA ALA A 37 9.53 -46.87 -24.48
C ALA A 37 9.19 -46.76 -22.96
N ALA A 38 7.91 -46.66 -22.55
CA ALA A 38 7.11 -47.71 -21.89
C ALA A 38 7.54 -48.07 -20.44
N SER A 39 6.70 -48.30 -19.42
CA SER A 39 5.23 -48.40 -19.30
C SER A 39 4.83 -48.57 -17.81
N ALA A 40 3.52 -48.38 -17.56
CA ALA A 40 2.64 -49.04 -16.56
C ALA A 40 2.79 -48.60 -15.08
N ALA A 41 1.78 -48.00 -14.42
CA ALA A 41 0.35 -48.33 -14.21
C ALA A 41 0.11 -49.48 -13.22
N ALA A 42 -0.53 -49.16 -12.09
CA ALA A 42 -1.58 -49.98 -11.47
C ALA A 42 -2.32 -49.19 -10.37
N SER A 43 -3.62 -49.03 -10.58
CA SER A 43 -4.66 -48.59 -9.63
C SER A 43 -5.14 -49.77 -8.77
N VAL A 44 -5.96 -49.50 -7.74
CA VAL A 44 -7.21 -50.21 -7.32
C VAL A 44 -7.60 -49.70 -5.90
N THR A 45 -8.63 -48.83 -5.74
CA THR A 45 -10.06 -49.10 -5.36
C THR A 45 -10.23 -49.75 -3.97
N THR A 46 -11.18 -49.50 -3.05
CA THR A 46 -12.36 -48.61 -2.78
C THR A 46 -13.09 -49.24 -1.57
N ALA A 47 -13.84 -48.47 -0.75
CA ALA A 47 -15.23 -48.72 -0.24
C ALA A 47 -15.45 -48.31 1.25
N VAL A 48 -16.60 -47.86 1.79
CA VAL A 48 -17.96 -47.43 1.34
C VAL A 48 -18.75 -46.89 2.58
N ALA A 49 -19.60 -45.85 2.37
CA ALA A 49 -20.89 -45.42 3.01
C ALA A 49 -21.02 -45.12 4.54
N ALA A 50 -21.97 -44.33 5.08
CA ALA A 50 -23.29 -43.72 4.69
C ALA A 50 -23.58 -42.49 5.61
N GLY A 51 -24.53 -41.54 5.42
CA GLY A 51 -25.61 -41.33 4.45
C GLY A 51 -26.44 -40.03 4.71
N THR A 52 -27.20 -39.61 3.67
CA THR A 52 -28.58 -39.01 3.60
C THR A 52 -29.02 -37.84 4.51
N ALA A 53 -29.83 -36.82 4.14
CA ALA A 53 -30.60 -36.46 2.92
C ALA A 53 -31.30 -35.06 3.09
N CYS A 54 -31.96 -34.61 2.00
CA CYS A 54 -33.01 -33.58 1.83
C CYS A 54 -32.54 -32.15 1.43
N LEU A 55 -33.10 -31.44 0.44
CA LEU A 55 -34.23 -31.64 -0.47
C LEU A 55 -34.09 -30.64 -1.64
N ALA A 56 -34.47 -31.06 -2.86
CA ALA A 56 -34.45 -30.25 -4.08
C ALA A 56 -35.71 -29.39 -4.26
N LEU A 57 -35.58 -28.25 -4.95
CA LEU A 57 -36.66 -27.65 -5.74
C LEU A 57 -36.08 -27.02 -7.02
N LEU A 58 -36.39 -27.64 -8.15
CA LEU A 58 -36.20 -27.16 -9.52
C LEU A 58 -37.43 -26.34 -9.95
N LEU A 59 -37.22 -25.18 -10.57
CA LEU A 59 -38.17 -24.62 -11.53
C LEU A 59 -37.42 -24.20 -12.80
N THR A 60 -37.93 -24.72 -13.90
CA THR A 60 -37.49 -24.63 -15.29
C THR A 60 -37.85 -23.30 -15.94
N ALA A 61 -36.98 -22.79 -16.80
CA ALA A 61 -37.38 -22.01 -17.98
C ALA A 61 -36.32 -22.16 -19.10
N CYS A 62 -36.74 -22.71 -20.24
CA CYS A 62 -35.97 -22.83 -21.48
C CYS A 62 -36.13 -21.59 -22.37
N GLY A 63 -35.09 -21.21 -23.11
CA GLY A 63 -35.15 -20.33 -24.28
C GLY A 63 -33.74 -19.95 -24.80
N PRO A 64 -33.50 -19.89 -26.13
CA PRO A 64 -32.28 -20.45 -26.76
C PRO A 64 -31.11 -19.47 -27.00
N ASP A 65 -29.98 -20.08 -27.38
CA ASP A 65 -28.64 -19.56 -27.66
C ASP A 65 -28.52 -18.31 -28.54
N ASP A 66 -27.50 -17.48 -28.25
CA ASP A 66 -26.51 -17.05 -29.25
C ASP A 66 -25.26 -16.40 -28.61
N GLY A 67 -24.12 -17.08 -28.78
CA GLY A 67 -22.74 -16.57 -28.93
C GLY A 67 -22.22 -15.39 -28.11
N ALA A 68 -21.56 -15.68 -26.98
CA ALA A 68 -20.23 -15.14 -26.63
C ALA A 68 -19.70 -15.86 -25.38
N ARG A 69 -18.68 -16.71 -25.54
CA ARG A 69 -17.91 -17.24 -24.41
C ARG A 69 -17.05 -16.12 -23.82
N GLY A 70 -17.62 -15.36 -22.89
CA GLY A 70 -16.86 -14.68 -21.85
C GLY A 70 -16.83 -15.60 -20.64
N GLU A 71 -15.64 -16.04 -20.24
CA GLU A 71 -15.40 -16.57 -18.90
C GLU A 71 -15.98 -15.56 -17.89
N ARG A 72 -17.09 -15.92 -17.25
CA ARG A 72 -17.54 -15.21 -16.05
C ARG A 72 -16.79 -15.86 -14.90
N ASP A 73 -15.64 -15.29 -14.55
CA ASP A 73 -15.03 -15.56 -13.25
C ASP A 73 -16.02 -15.12 -12.18
N GLY A 74 -16.67 -16.11 -11.57
CA GLY A 74 -17.69 -15.94 -10.56
C GLY A 74 -17.05 -15.61 -9.22
N SER A 75 -16.57 -14.39 -9.02
CA SER A 75 -16.20 -13.93 -7.69
C SER A 75 -17.48 -13.78 -6.86
N THR A 76 -17.76 -14.72 -5.97
CA THR A 76 -18.95 -14.71 -5.12
C THR A 76 -18.74 -13.75 -3.95
N ALA A 77 -19.44 -12.61 -3.96
CA ALA A 77 -19.46 -11.70 -2.81
C ALA A 77 -20.22 -12.34 -1.64
N GLY A 78 -19.55 -12.52 -0.50
CA GLY A 78 -20.13 -12.94 0.77
C GLY A 78 -21.13 -11.92 1.30
N SER A 79 -22.03 -12.38 2.18
CA SER A 79 -22.97 -11.50 2.86
C SER A 79 -22.22 -10.62 3.86
N VAL A 80 -22.41 -9.30 3.77
CA VAL A 80 -21.78 -8.34 4.67
C VAL A 80 -22.47 -8.38 6.03
N ILE A 81 -21.76 -8.86 7.05
CA ILE A 81 -22.28 -8.89 8.43
C ILE A 81 -22.18 -7.52 9.09
N THR A 82 -23.08 -7.26 10.04
CA THR A 82 -23.02 -6.04 10.88
C THR A 82 -22.67 -6.47 12.31
N PRO A 83 -21.39 -6.42 12.70
CA PRO A 83 -20.90 -6.88 13.99
C PRO A 83 -21.33 -5.90 15.10
N THR A 84 -22.44 -6.19 15.77
CA THR A 84 -22.91 -5.39 16.90
C THR A 84 -22.32 -5.81 18.24
N ALA A 85 -21.79 -7.03 18.33
CA ALA A 85 -21.08 -7.53 19.50
C ALA A 85 -19.59 -7.22 19.41
N THR A 86 -18.98 -6.99 20.58
CA THR A 86 -17.53 -6.92 20.75
C THR A 86 -17.10 -8.12 21.59
N ALA A 87 -16.11 -8.86 21.10
CA ALA A 87 -15.48 -9.95 21.81
C ALA A 87 -14.23 -9.45 22.56
N PRO A 88 -13.77 -10.17 23.59
CA PRO A 88 -12.48 -9.86 24.23
C PRO A 88 -11.34 -9.87 23.21
N VAL A 89 -10.45 -8.89 23.30
CA VAL A 89 -9.22 -8.83 22.50
C VAL A 89 -8.24 -9.89 23.02
N PRO A 90 -7.75 -10.81 22.18
CA PRO A 90 -6.68 -11.71 22.58
C PRO A 90 -5.44 -10.92 23.00
N HIS A 91 -4.83 -11.29 24.12
CA HIS A 91 -3.57 -10.70 24.56
C HIS A 91 -2.42 -11.57 24.09
N GLY A 92 -1.64 -11.02 23.17
CA GLY A 92 -0.46 -11.67 22.65
C GLY A 92 0.76 -11.57 23.57
N LYS A 93 1.83 -12.25 23.16
CA LYS A 93 3.12 -12.25 23.88
C LYS A 93 4.13 -11.27 23.29
N GLY A 94 3.68 -10.49 22.32
CA GLY A 94 4.47 -9.62 21.48
C GLY A 94 4.89 -10.30 20.17
N SER A 95 4.99 -9.50 19.11
CA SER A 95 5.48 -9.86 17.80
C SER A 95 6.37 -8.73 17.24
N ARG A 96 6.92 -8.94 16.04
CA ARG A 96 7.68 -7.91 15.32
C ARG A 96 6.89 -7.31 14.15
N LEU A 97 5.62 -7.68 14.02
CA LEU A 97 4.77 -7.17 12.96
C LEU A 97 4.44 -5.70 13.25
N PRO A 98 4.64 -4.78 12.29
CA PRO A 98 4.36 -3.38 12.52
C PRO A 98 2.86 -3.11 12.75
N ASP A 99 1.99 -3.97 12.24
CA ASP A 99 0.53 -3.84 12.28
C ASP A 99 -0.15 -4.80 13.25
N ASP A 100 0.58 -5.42 14.18
CA ASP A 100 0.03 -6.26 15.25
C ASP A 100 -0.02 -5.50 16.59
N VAL A 101 -1.14 -4.85 16.88
CA VAL A 101 -1.28 -3.97 18.05
C VAL A 101 -1.61 -4.71 19.33
N ASN A 102 -2.07 -5.97 19.26
CA ASN A 102 -2.29 -6.82 20.43
C ASN A 102 -1.14 -7.82 20.69
N GLY A 103 -0.15 -7.85 19.79
CA GLY A 103 1.08 -8.63 19.88
C GLY A 103 0.85 -10.13 19.75
N ASP A 104 -0.24 -10.57 19.14
CA ASP A 104 -0.64 -11.98 19.09
C ASP A 104 -0.01 -12.79 17.94
N GLY A 105 0.76 -12.10 17.11
CA GLY A 105 1.50 -12.66 15.99
C GLY A 105 0.70 -12.72 14.70
N TYR A 106 -0.40 -11.98 14.58
CA TYR A 106 -1.17 -11.83 13.36
C TYR A 106 -1.33 -10.33 13.02
N PRO A 107 -1.21 -9.92 11.74
CA PRO A 107 -1.44 -8.54 11.33
C PRO A 107 -2.88 -8.10 11.66
N ASP A 108 -3.05 -6.82 12.01
CA ASP A 108 -4.36 -6.24 12.26
C ASP A 108 -4.76 -5.28 11.13
N LEU A 109 -6.05 -5.29 10.78
CA LEU A 109 -6.57 -4.34 9.81
C LEU A 109 -6.92 -3.01 10.48
N ARG A 110 -6.19 -1.96 10.11
CA ARG A 110 -6.55 -0.59 10.45
C ARG A 110 -7.78 -0.12 9.66
N VAL A 111 -8.79 0.36 10.37
CA VAL A 111 -10.06 0.86 9.83
C VAL A 111 -10.31 2.29 10.30
N PRO A 112 -10.35 3.31 9.42
CA PRO A 112 -10.75 4.67 9.79
C PRO A 112 -12.25 4.69 10.09
N VAL A 113 -12.62 5.23 11.25
CA VAL A 113 -14.01 5.27 11.72
C VAL A 113 -14.51 6.72 11.78
N PRO A 114 -15.50 7.10 10.95
CA PRO A 114 -16.13 8.42 10.96
C PRO A 114 -16.78 8.78 12.30
N SER A 115 -16.73 10.05 12.69
CA SER A 115 -17.42 10.61 13.88
C SER A 115 -18.96 10.56 13.80
N GLY A 116 -19.52 10.25 12.63
CA GLY A 116 -20.95 10.19 12.35
C GLY A 116 -21.24 10.36 10.86
N LYS A 117 -22.52 10.56 10.50
CA LYS A 117 -22.92 10.76 9.09
C LYS A 117 -22.27 12.01 8.51
N GLY A 118 -21.33 11.81 7.58
CA GLY A 118 -20.68 12.91 6.86
C GLY A 118 -19.51 13.57 7.60
N GLY A 119 -19.15 13.10 8.80
CA GLY A 119 -17.96 13.58 9.52
C GLY A 119 -16.66 12.98 8.95
N LEU A 120 -15.54 13.66 9.20
CA LEU A 120 -14.21 13.06 9.01
C LEU A 120 -14.01 11.91 10.01
N PRO A 121 -13.14 10.94 9.70
CA PRO A 121 -12.65 9.99 10.69
C PRO A 121 -12.23 10.71 11.97
N SER A 122 -12.70 10.22 13.11
CA SER A 122 -12.32 10.72 14.44
C SER A 122 -11.79 9.63 15.35
N ARG A 123 -11.79 8.40 14.82
CA ARG A 123 -11.47 7.16 15.49
C ARG A 123 -10.71 6.28 14.52
N ILE A 124 -9.84 5.44 15.06
CA ILE A 124 -9.15 4.38 14.33
C ILE A 124 -9.54 3.08 15.02
N ALA A 125 -10.01 2.11 14.26
CA ALA A 125 -10.22 0.76 14.74
C ALA A 125 -9.10 -0.14 14.22
N PHE A 126 -8.69 -1.09 15.03
CA PHE A 126 -7.84 -2.22 14.66
C PHE A 126 -8.72 -3.46 14.77
N VAL A 127 -9.04 -4.07 13.63
CA VAL A 127 -9.74 -5.36 13.59
C VAL A 127 -8.66 -6.43 13.65
N HIS A 128 -8.72 -7.27 14.67
CA HIS A 128 -7.61 -8.14 14.99
C HIS A 128 -7.54 -9.37 14.10
N GLY A 129 -6.33 -9.68 13.65
CA GLY A 129 -5.99 -10.90 12.93
C GLY A 129 -6.11 -12.14 13.83
N SER A 130 -6.04 -13.32 13.21
CA SER A 130 -5.95 -14.60 13.93
C SER A 130 -5.67 -15.71 12.94
N SER A 131 -5.34 -16.92 13.42
CA SER A 131 -5.31 -18.16 12.61
C SER A 131 -6.56 -18.48 11.76
N HIS A 132 -7.66 -17.73 11.91
CA HIS A 132 -8.88 -17.86 11.10
C HIS A 132 -9.17 -16.60 10.26
N GLY A 133 -8.21 -15.69 10.19
CA GLY A 133 -8.31 -14.36 9.58
C GLY A 133 -8.95 -13.32 10.49
N LEU A 134 -9.26 -12.18 9.89
CA LEU A 134 -9.86 -11.03 10.55
C LEU A 134 -11.26 -11.35 11.11
N ASN A 135 -11.44 -11.09 12.40
CA ASN A 135 -12.76 -11.16 13.04
C ASN A 135 -13.21 -9.78 13.51
N PRO A 136 -14.25 -9.19 12.88
CA PRO A 136 -14.66 -7.83 13.22
C PRO A 136 -15.29 -7.70 14.61
N ALA A 137 -15.56 -8.80 15.33
CA ALA A 137 -15.96 -8.77 16.74
C ALA A 137 -14.75 -8.55 17.68
N THR A 138 -13.56 -9.01 17.32
CA THR A 138 -12.32 -8.80 18.09
C THR A 138 -11.62 -7.56 17.55
N ARG A 139 -11.84 -6.42 18.21
CA ARG A 139 -11.33 -5.12 17.73
C ARG A 139 -11.01 -4.17 18.86
N THR A 140 -10.04 -3.29 18.61
CA THR A 140 -9.73 -2.13 19.46
C THR A 140 -10.14 -0.86 18.73
N VAL A 141 -10.91 0.03 19.37
CA VAL A 141 -11.30 1.32 18.78
C VAL A 141 -10.74 2.46 19.60
N LEU A 142 -9.86 3.26 19.00
CA LEU A 142 -9.19 4.40 19.63
C LEU A 142 -9.74 5.71 19.09
N ARG A 143 -10.03 6.66 19.96
CA ARG A 143 -10.23 8.08 19.61
C ARG A 143 -8.87 8.78 19.72
N HIS A 144 -8.78 9.95 19.11
CA HIS A 144 -7.59 10.80 19.22
C HIS A 144 -7.15 11.06 20.68
N ARG A 145 -8.10 11.20 21.62
CA ARG A 145 -7.81 11.35 23.07
C ARG A 145 -7.26 10.08 23.75
N ASP A 146 -7.55 8.90 23.20
CA ASP A 146 -7.10 7.63 23.78
C ASP A 146 -5.62 7.38 23.46
N LEU A 147 -5.04 8.15 22.53
CA LEU A 147 -3.62 8.15 22.18
C LEU A 147 -2.75 8.95 23.17
N GLY A 148 -3.32 9.49 24.26
CA GLY A 148 -2.53 10.17 25.29
C GLY A 148 -1.86 11.48 24.84
N LEU A 149 -2.33 12.08 23.74
CA LEU A 149 -1.79 13.32 23.21
C LEU A 149 -1.99 14.51 24.18
N PRO A 150 -1.06 15.47 24.25
CA PRO A 150 -1.19 16.65 25.08
C PRO A 150 -2.51 17.42 24.84
N SER A 151 -3.14 17.88 25.93
CA SER A 151 -4.44 18.54 25.87
C SER A 151 -4.44 19.93 25.22
N GLN A 152 -3.26 20.52 25.00
CA GLN A 152 -3.11 21.84 24.35
C GLN A 152 -2.77 21.73 22.86
N ASP A 153 -2.69 20.52 22.32
CA ASP A 153 -2.38 20.34 20.91
C ASP A 153 -3.55 20.76 20.01
N VAL A 154 -3.20 21.35 18.88
CA VAL A 154 -4.13 21.78 17.84
C VAL A 154 -4.32 20.63 16.87
N THR A 155 -5.58 20.30 16.54
CA THR A 155 -5.89 19.32 15.50
C THR A 155 -5.34 19.81 14.16
N VAL A 156 -4.40 19.05 13.60
CA VAL A 156 -3.87 19.26 12.25
C VAL A 156 -4.56 18.32 11.26
N ALA A 157 -4.55 18.69 9.97
CA ALA A 157 -4.99 17.78 8.92
C ALA A 157 -4.18 16.48 9.01
N GLY A 158 -4.82 15.31 8.89
CA GLY A 158 -4.12 14.03 8.99
C GLY A 158 -3.90 13.49 10.41
N ALA A 159 -4.42 14.13 11.47
CA ALA A 159 -4.29 13.64 12.86
C ALA A 159 -4.93 12.26 13.15
N THR A 160 -5.60 11.65 12.16
CA THR A 160 -6.11 10.26 12.18
C THR A 160 -5.34 9.31 11.28
N GLU A 161 -4.38 9.81 10.51
CA GLU A 161 -3.45 9.01 9.71
C GLU A 161 -2.32 8.51 10.62
N VAL A 162 -2.56 7.35 11.23
CA VAL A 162 -1.60 6.74 12.13
C VAL A 162 -0.76 5.68 11.43
N ALA A 163 0.48 5.54 11.86
CA ALA A 163 1.32 4.40 11.57
C ALA A 163 1.47 3.53 12.81
N THR A 164 1.69 2.23 12.62
CA THR A 164 1.95 1.29 13.71
C THR A 164 3.30 0.63 13.50
N ALA A 165 4.04 0.45 14.59
CA ALA A 165 5.35 -0.21 14.62
C ALA A 165 5.80 -0.43 16.06
N ASP A 166 6.47 -1.54 16.38
CA ASP A 166 7.22 -1.68 17.64
C ASP A 166 8.49 -0.80 17.58
N LEU A 167 8.40 0.44 18.06
CA LEU A 167 9.48 1.44 17.98
C LEU A 167 10.45 1.34 19.13
N ASP A 168 10.06 0.78 20.28
CA ASP A 168 10.95 0.60 21.42
C ASP A 168 11.46 -0.83 21.65
N GLY A 169 11.02 -1.78 20.83
CA GLY A 169 11.49 -3.16 20.82
C GLY A 169 10.90 -4.02 21.94
N ASP A 170 9.73 -3.67 22.47
CA ASP A 170 9.07 -4.43 23.53
C ASP A 170 8.15 -5.56 23.01
N GLY A 171 8.03 -5.69 21.69
CA GLY A 171 7.21 -6.67 21.01
C GLY A 171 5.77 -6.23 20.77
N TYR A 172 5.35 -5.01 21.13
CA TYR A 172 3.98 -4.54 20.88
C TYR A 172 4.01 -3.34 19.95
N ALA A 173 3.18 -3.36 18.89
CA ALA A 173 3.14 -2.23 17.99
C ALA A 173 2.66 -0.95 18.71
N ASP A 174 3.47 0.10 18.62
CA ASP A 174 3.16 1.45 19.05
C ASP A 174 2.34 2.18 17.98
N VAL A 175 1.58 3.19 18.37
CA VAL A 175 0.80 4.02 17.44
C VAL A 175 1.44 5.39 17.29
N THR A 176 1.96 5.70 16.11
CA THR A 176 2.51 7.01 15.78
C THR A 176 1.46 7.88 15.09
N THR A 177 1.31 9.12 15.57
CA THR A 177 0.36 10.11 15.04
C THR A 177 0.98 11.50 15.00
N THR A 178 0.44 12.41 14.20
CA THR A 178 0.86 13.81 14.15
C THR A 178 -0.12 14.72 14.88
N ALA A 179 0.41 15.72 15.58
CA ALA A 179 -0.38 16.75 16.26
C ALA A 179 0.27 18.13 16.12
N GLY A 180 -0.52 19.19 16.27
CA GLY A 180 -0.05 20.57 16.19
C GLY A 180 0.37 21.12 17.55
N GLU A 181 1.59 21.65 17.66
CA GLU A 181 2.06 22.40 18.83
C GLU A 181 1.99 23.90 18.57
N ALA A 182 1.39 24.65 19.49
CA ALA A 182 1.40 26.10 19.45
C ALA A 182 2.84 26.64 19.62
N LEU A 183 3.23 27.57 18.75
CA LEU A 183 4.54 28.19 18.77
C LEU A 183 4.58 29.38 19.73
N GLY A 184 5.72 29.56 20.40
CA GLY A 184 5.98 30.76 21.20
C GLY A 184 6.18 31.99 20.31
N LYS A 185 5.95 33.20 20.84
CA LYS A 185 5.98 34.47 20.08
C LYS A 185 7.23 34.65 19.20
N GLN A 186 8.42 34.36 19.75
CA GLN A 186 9.68 34.50 19.02
C GLN A 186 9.76 33.56 17.81
N GLU A 187 9.24 32.34 17.96
CA GLU A 187 9.25 31.34 16.89
C GLU A 187 8.18 31.68 15.83
N THR A 188 7.01 32.16 16.25
CA THR A 188 5.98 32.70 15.34
C THR A 188 6.50 33.88 14.52
N GLU A 189 7.23 34.81 15.12
CA GLU A 189 7.86 35.92 14.38
C GLU A 189 8.90 35.42 13.38
N ARG A 190 9.63 34.35 13.72
CA ARG A 190 10.66 33.76 12.85
C ARG A 190 10.08 32.95 11.69
N THR A 191 9.08 32.11 11.93
CA THR A 191 8.52 31.16 10.95
C THR A 191 7.29 31.69 10.23
N GLN A 192 6.68 32.77 10.75
CA GLN A 192 5.35 33.25 10.34
C GLN A 192 4.25 32.19 10.53
N ALA A 193 4.49 31.16 11.35
CA ALA A 193 3.53 30.13 11.70
C ALA A 193 3.15 30.22 13.19
N THR A 194 1.90 29.92 13.51
CA THR A 194 1.41 29.88 14.91
C THR A 194 1.42 28.47 15.49
N VAL A 195 1.51 27.45 14.64
CA VAL A 195 1.50 26.04 14.99
C VAL A 195 2.57 25.32 14.17
N ARG A 196 3.28 24.36 14.77
CA ARG A 196 4.10 23.38 14.05
C ARG A 196 3.49 21.99 14.19
N THR A 197 3.63 21.15 13.17
CA THR A 197 3.22 19.74 13.26
C THR A 197 4.39 18.90 13.77
N VAL A 198 4.11 18.00 14.71
CA VAL A 198 5.09 17.10 15.32
C VAL A 198 4.54 15.69 15.44
N PRO A 199 5.39 14.65 15.32
CA PRO A 199 4.97 13.28 15.57
C PRO A 199 5.00 12.95 17.06
N TYR A 200 4.07 12.10 17.47
CA TYR A 200 3.92 11.55 18.81
C TYR A 200 3.79 10.04 18.73
N ILE A 201 4.35 9.35 19.72
CA ILE A 201 4.28 7.89 19.86
C ILE A 201 3.40 7.56 21.07
N SER A 202 2.33 6.81 20.82
CA SER A 202 1.49 6.21 21.85
C SER A 202 1.97 4.79 22.03
N TRP A 203 2.63 4.51 23.13
CA TRP A 203 3.33 3.24 23.29
C TRP A 203 2.36 2.06 23.47
N GLY A 204 2.66 0.97 22.76
CA GLY A 204 2.05 -0.34 22.88
C GLY A 204 2.39 -1.06 24.18
N GLY A 205 1.76 -2.22 24.35
CA GLY A 205 2.00 -3.13 25.45
C GLY A 205 0.97 -4.28 25.44
N PRO A 206 0.99 -5.19 26.43
CA PRO A 206 0.08 -6.34 26.48
C PRO A 206 -1.40 -5.96 26.48
N GLY A 207 -1.75 -4.78 27.00
CA GLY A 207 -3.10 -4.26 26.95
C GLY A 207 -3.49 -3.73 25.57
N GLY A 208 -2.54 -3.41 24.70
CA GLY A 208 -2.69 -2.57 23.51
C GLY A 208 -2.16 -1.15 23.74
N PRO A 209 -2.19 -0.26 22.74
CA PRO A 209 -1.66 1.11 22.80
C PRO A 209 -2.48 2.07 23.67
N HIS A 210 -3.50 1.55 24.38
CA HIS A 210 -4.38 2.34 25.21
C HIS A 210 -3.89 2.36 26.65
N GLY A 211 -3.49 3.54 27.10
CA GLY A 211 -3.22 3.81 28.50
C GLY A 211 -3.39 5.29 28.79
N THR A 212 -3.73 5.64 30.03
CA THR A 212 -3.75 7.02 30.53
C THR A 212 -2.36 7.69 30.59
N ARG A 213 -1.38 7.13 29.86
CA ARG A 213 0.00 7.59 29.79
C ARG A 213 0.12 8.58 28.65
N SER A 214 0.85 9.66 28.89
CA SER A 214 1.08 10.67 27.86
C SER A 214 1.90 10.08 26.71
N ALA A 215 1.50 10.37 25.47
CA ALA A 215 2.29 10.07 24.30
C ALA A 215 3.66 10.74 24.37
N ALA A 216 4.68 10.06 23.87
CA ALA A 216 6.01 10.64 23.76
C ALA A 216 6.09 11.52 22.51
N ARG A 217 6.40 12.80 22.70
CA ARG A 217 6.78 13.68 21.59
C ARG A 217 8.06 13.17 20.95
N VAL A 218 8.07 12.93 19.65
CA VAL A 218 9.28 12.52 18.95
C VAL A 218 10.31 13.64 18.97
N GLN A 219 11.55 13.31 19.31
CA GLN A 219 12.65 14.27 19.36
C GLN A 219 13.24 14.44 17.97
N LEU A 220 12.92 15.58 17.35
CA LEU A 220 13.43 15.97 16.05
C LEU A 220 14.71 16.80 16.21
N THR A 221 15.50 16.87 15.13
CA THR A 221 16.69 17.72 15.06
C THR A 221 16.62 18.63 13.83
N GLY A 222 16.77 19.94 13.99
CA GLY A 222 16.97 20.89 12.89
C GLY A 222 16.39 22.28 13.19
N PRO A 223 16.35 23.18 12.20
CA PRO A 223 16.03 24.59 12.43
C PRO A 223 14.57 24.89 12.79
N ASP A 224 13.62 24.02 12.41
CA ASP A 224 12.18 24.26 12.61
C ASP A 224 11.44 23.16 13.39
N ASP A 225 12.14 22.06 13.76
CA ASP A 225 11.63 20.92 14.55
C ASP A 225 10.17 20.50 14.27
N GLY A 226 9.75 20.63 13.01
CA GLY A 226 8.42 20.32 12.50
C GLY A 226 8.46 19.47 11.24
N VAL A 227 7.38 18.72 11.03
CA VAL A 227 7.19 17.79 9.92
C VAL A 227 5.99 18.20 9.08
N ASP A 228 5.90 17.65 7.88
CA ASP A 228 4.64 17.66 7.15
C ASP A 228 3.58 16.85 7.92
N ALA A 229 2.30 17.15 7.71
CA ALA A 229 1.22 16.45 8.39
C ALA A 229 0.88 15.07 7.80
N GLN A 230 1.60 14.63 6.76
CA GLN A 230 1.50 13.26 6.24
C GLN A 230 1.76 12.21 7.33
N ARG A 231 1.20 11.02 7.10
CA ARG A 231 1.45 9.84 7.92
C ARG A 231 2.95 9.54 7.98
N PRO A 232 3.54 9.34 9.18
CA PRO A 232 4.89 8.81 9.30
C PRO A 232 5.07 7.50 8.54
N THR A 233 6.21 7.33 7.87
CA THR A 233 6.53 6.10 7.14
C THR A 233 7.40 5.20 8.01
N ILE A 234 7.03 3.93 8.11
CA ILE A 234 7.74 2.90 8.89
C ILE A 234 8.64 2.09 7.96
N GLY A 235 9.81 1.67 8.45
CA GLY A 235 10.67 0.68 7.80
C GLY A 235 11.68 0.11 8.79
N ASP A 236 12.51 -0.81 8.33
CA ASP A 236 13.78 -1.18 8.98
C ASP A 236 14.87 -0.75 7.97
N PHE A 237 15.21 0.53 7.96
CA PHE A 237 15.98 1.15 6.89
C PHE A 237 17.47 0.80 6.94
N ASN A 238 17.93 0.17 8.03
CA ASN A 238 19.28 -0.35 8.18
C ASN A 238 19.38 -1.87 8.36
N GLY A 239 18.24 -2.58 8.40
CA GLY A 239 18.20 -4.03 8.52
C GLY A 239 18.70 -4.53 9.87
N ASP A 240 18.55 -3.75 10.94
CA ASP A 240 19.03 -4.11 12.28
C ASP A 240 17.96 -4.80 13.15
N GLY A 241 16.73 -4.91 12.62
CA GLY A 241 15.59 -5.52 13.29
C GLY A 241 14.83 -4.59 14.22
N HIS A 242 15.18 -3.31 14.29
CA HIS A 242 14.38 -2.28 14.93
C HIS A 242 13.58 -1.48 13.89
N HIS A 243 12.39 -1.05 14.27
CA HIS A 243 11.59 -0.19 13.40
C HIS A 243 12.06 1.27 13.48
N ASP A 244 12.10 1.87 12.30
CA ASP A 244 12.54 3.23 12.04
C ASP A 244 11.38 4.10 11.56
N LEU A 245 11.55 5.42 11.67
CA LEU A 245 10.61 6.41 11.11
C LEU A 245 11.29 7.24 10.01
N ALA A 246 10.64 7.35 8.85
CA ALA A 246 10.94 8.35 7.84
C ALA A 246 9.85 9.43 7.82
N LEU A 247 10.26 10.70 7.92
CA LEU A 247 9.38 11.86 8.08
C LEU A 247 9.73 12.95 7.07
N VAL A 248 8.74 13.43 6.32
CA VAL A 248 8.89 14.64 5.50
C VAL A 248 8.96 15.85 6.41
N ARG A 249 9.92 16.75 6.19
CA ARG A 249 10.02 17.99 6.95
C ARG A 249 8.95 18.98 6.50
N ALA A 250 8.62 19.94 7.39
CA ALA A 250 7.61 20.95 7.08
C ALA A 250 7.94 21.80 5.83
N ASP A 251 9.22 21.88 5.43
CA ASP A 251 9.66 22.55 4.21
C ASP A 251 9.38 21.75 2.93
N ARG A 252 9.00 20.47 3.04
CA ARG A 252 8.83 19.50 1.94
C ARG A 252 10.02 19.39 0.99
N HIS A 253 11.19 19.87 1.38
CA HIS A 253 12.43 19.79 0.59
C HIS A 253 13.53 19.00 1.31
N SER A 254 13.20 18.48 2.48
CA SER A 254 14.05 17.56 3.23
C SER A 254 13.22 16.51 3.96
N LEU A 255 13.86 15.44 4.37
CA LEU A 255 13.27 14.40 5.22
C LEU A 255 14.24 14.02 6.34
N LEU A 256 13.69 13.49 7.44
CA LEU A 256 14.47 12.89 8.52
C LEU A 256 14.21 11.39 8.52
N VAL A 257 15.28 10.62 8.75
CA VAL A 257 15.17 9.20 9.10
C VAL A 257 15.65 9.05 10.54
N LEU A 258 14.77 8.54 11.38
CA LEU A 258 14.99 8.28 12.80
C LEU A 258 15.09 6.77 12.96
N TYR A 259 16.32 6.30 13.17
CA TYR A 259 16.64 4.89 13.33
C TYR A 259 16.40 4.45 14.78
N GLY A 260 15.64 3.37 14.94
CA GLY A 260 15.32 2.74 16.20
C GLY A 260 16.52 2.07 16.88
N PRO A 261 16.32 1.51 18.08
CA PRO A 261 15.09 1.62 18.87
C PRO A 261 14.94 3.05 19.45
N PHE A 262 13.69 3.42 19.72
CA PHE A 262 13.34 4.64 20.42
C PHE A 262 13.30 4.37 21.92
N ASN A 263 13.69 5.36 22.72
CA ASN A 263 13.37 5.33 24.14
C ASN A 263 11.96 5.88 24.40
N ARG A 264 11.42 5.59 25.58
CA ARG A 264 10.08 6.05 26.01
C ARG A 264 9.91 7.57 26.09
N ALA A 265 10.98 8.34 25.93
CA ALA A 265 10.97 9.81 25.82
C ALA A 265 10.93 10.31 24.35
N GLY A 266 10.72 9.41 23.38
CA GLY A 266 10.58 9.72 21.97
C GLY A 266 11.91 9.99 21.25
N LYS A 267 13.05 9.63 21.86
CA LYS A 267 14.37 9.79 21.25
C LYS A 267 14.78 8.52 20.52
N ALA A 268 15.04 8.64 19.23
CA ALA A 268 15.64 7.59 18.41
C ALA A 268 17.10 7.29 18.81
N ALA A 269 17.60 6.11 18.45
CA ALA A 269 19.01 5.75 18.63
C ALA A 269 19.90 6.64 17.75
N ARG A 270 19.49 6.89 16.51
CA ARG A 270 20.22 7.72 15.54
C ARG A 270 19.25 8.49 14.65
N THR A 271 19.51 9.77 14.43
CA THR A 271 18.72 10.60 13.50
C THR A 271 19.61 11.12 12.37
N VAL A 272 19.16 10.97 11.13
CA VAL A 272 19.91 11.37 9.93
C VAL A 272 19.03 12.27 9.04
N PRO A 273 19.49 13.50 8.72
CA PRO A 273 18.81 14.35 7.74
C PRO A 273 19.18 13.97 6.31
N TYR A 274 18.20 14.08 5.42
CA TYR A 274 18.35 13.89 3.99
C TYR A 274 17.81 15.11 3.25
N ALA A 275 18.59 15.64 2.32
CA ALA A 275 18.07 16.58 1.33
C ALA A 275 17.11 15.85 0.38
N SER A 276 16.12 16.56 -0.18
CA SER A 276 15.24 15.98 -1.18
C SER A 276 16.06 15.39 -2.35
N PRO A 277 15.86 14.11 -2.69
CA PRO A 277 16.51 13.47 -3.83
C PRO A 277 15.75 13.74 -5.16
N LEU A 278 14.76 14.64 -5.15
CA LEU A 278 13.97 15.02 -6.31
C LEU A 278 14.70 16.14 -7.09
N GLU A 279 14.93 15.91 -8.37
CA GLU A 279 15.52 16.94 -9.26
C GLU A 279 14.52 18.08 -9.52
N GLY A 280 15.02 19.31 -9.74
CA GLY A 280 14.18 20.42 -10.24
C GLY A 280 13.34 21.17 -9.20
N HIS A 281 13.70 21.10 -7.91
CA HIS A 281 13.01 21.78 -6.79
C HIS A 281 11.60 21.25 -6.48
N GLY A 282 11.27 20.02 -6.86
CA GLY A 282 10.01 19.39 -6.47
C GLY A 282 9.88 19.27 -4.94
N GLU A 283 8.70 19.61 -4.42
CA GLU A 283 8.31 19.29 -3.05
C GLU A 283 8.12 17.78 -2.91
N ILE A 284 8.46 17.24 -1.75
CA ILE A 284 8.17 15.86 -1.37
C ILE A 284 6.69 15.80 -0.98
N GLY A 285 5.94 14.95 -1.69
CA GLY A 285 4.53 14.74 -1.41
C GLY A 285 4.27 13.50 -0.56
N ASP A 286 5.03 12.43 -0.81
CA ASP A 286 4.84 11.15 -0.13
C ASP A 286 6.14 10.37 0.00
N LEU A 287 6.17 9.49 1.01
CA LEU A 287 7.22 8.54 1.29
C LEU A 287 6.60 7.14 1.29
N ILE A 288 7.08 6.26 0.42
CA ILE A 288 6.58 4.88 0.31
C ILE A 288 7.73 3.95 0.65
N ALA A 289 7.60 3.16 1.72
CA ALA A 289 8.59 2.18 2.11
C ALA A 289 8.23 0.77 1.63
N ASP A 290 9.27 -0.02 1.43
CA ASP A 290 9.19 -1.47 1.31
C ASP A 290 8.65 -2.09 2.61
N THR A 291 8.01 -3.26 2.51
CA THR A 291 7.51 -3.99 3.67
C THR A 291 8.66 -4.46 4.56
N ILE A 292 8.45 -4.39 5.87
CA ILE A 292 9.36 -5.02 6.85
C ILE A 292 9.16 -6.53 6.74
N ALA A 293 10.25 -7.29 6.72
CA ALA A 293 10.17 -8.74 6.58
C ALA A 293 9.64 -9.37 7.87
N ASP A 294 8.56 -10.15 7.77
CA ASP A 294 7.97 -10.91 8.86
C ASP A 294 8.68 -12.27 9.07
N THR A 295 10.02 -12.28 9.08
CA THR A 295 10.76 -13.53 9.31
C THR A 295 11.72 -13.39 10.48
N ALA A 296 11.69 -14.38 11.38
CA ALA A 296 12.44 -14.37 12.64
C ALA A 296 13.96 -14.18 12.46
N ASP A 297 14.50 -14.62 11.32
CA ASP A 297 15.94 -14.64 11.03
C ASP A 297 16.35 -13.72 9.85
N GLY A 298 15.40 -13.02 9.23
CA GLY A 298 15.58 -12.34 7.93
C GLY A 298 15.40 -10.83 7.99
N HIS A 299 16.16 -10.15 8.85
CA HIS A 299 16.23 -8.69 8.80
C HIS A 299 16.86 -8.24 7.48
N ARG A 300 16.10 -7.50 6.67
CA ARG A 300 16.61 -6.87 5.46
C ARG A 300 16.35 -5.37 5.53
N PRO A 301 17.31 -4.56 5.08
CA PRO A 301 17.07 -3.13 4.90
C PRO A 301 15.89 -2.90 3.94
N THR A 302 14.88 -2.15 4.40
CA THR A 302 13.71 -1.75 3.60
C THR A 302 14.05 -0.53 2.76
N ASP A 303 13.84 -0.57 1.44
CA ASP A 303 14.08 0.59 0.59
C ASP A 303 12.98 1.66 0.75
N LEU A 304 13.24 2.89 0.29
CA LEU A 304 12.29 4.01 0.37
C LEU A 304 12.15 4.71 -0.98
N VAL A 305 10.93 4.88 -1.47
CA VAL A 305 10.63 5.80 -2.58
C VAL A 305 10.21 7.15 -2.02
N VAL A 306 10.91 8.20 -2.47
CA VAL A 306 10.50 9.59 -2.27
C VAL A 306 9.72 10.02 -3.51
N HIS A 307 8.45 10.36 -3.33
CA HIS A 307 7.53 10.76 -4.39
C HIS A 307 7.32 12.28 -4.35
N ALA A 308 7.44 12.94 -5.50
CA ALA A 308 7.17 14.37 -5.60
C ALA A 308 5.68 14.66 -5.39
N LEU A 309 5.39 15.80 -4.76
CA LEU A 309 4.04 16.31 -4.62
C LEU A 309 3.38 16.39 -5.99
N ASN A 310 2.16 15.88 -6.06
CA ASN A 310 1.33 15.90 -7.25
C ASN A 310 0.08 16.77 -6.98
N ASP A 311 -0.39 17.44 -8.01
CA ASP A 311 -1.67 18.15 -8.08
C ASP A 311 -2.64 17.40 -9.01
N ASN A 312 -2.59 16.06 -8.94
CA ASN A 312 -3.20 15.08 -9.85
C ASN A 312 -2.44 14.83 -11.17
N ASP A 313 -1.24 15.37 -11.31
CA ASP A 313 -0.29 15.03 -12.36
C ASP A 313 0.53 13.76 -12.12
N GLN A 314 1.21 13.32 -13.17
CA GLN A 314 2.33 12.40 -13.05
C GLN A 314 3.53 13.17 -12.48
N SER A 315 4.06 12.71 -11.35
CA SER A 315 5.20 13.36 -10.71
C SER A 315 6.40 12.42 -10.63
N GLY A 316 7.59 13.02 -10.54
CA GLY A 316 8.85 12.29 -10.45
C GLY A 316 8.97 11.54 -9.13
N SER A 317 9.60 10.37 -9.16
CA SER A 317 9.90 9.59 -7.96
C SER A 317 11.35 9.15 -7.96
N THR A 318 11.95 9.06 -6.77
CA THR A 318 13.32 8.57 -6.58
C THR A 318 13.35 7.45 -5.55
N LEU A 319 13.85 6.29 -5.95
CA LEU A 319 14.11 5.15 -5.07
C LEU A 319 15.46 5.32 -4.36
N LEU A 320 15.43 5.43 -3.03
CA LEU A 320 16.57 5.36 -2.15
C LEU A 320 16.75 3.91 -1.70
N ALA A 321 17.85 3.28 -2.12
CA ALA A 321 18.19 1.94 -1.68
C ALA A 321 18.72 1.98 -0.24
N ALA A 322 18.30 1.02 0.56
CA ALA A 322 18.74 0.81 1.92
C ALA A 322 19.89 -0.21 2.00
N GLY A 323 20.68 -0.11 3.05
CA GLY A 323 21.78 -1.02 3.36
C GLY A 323 22.07 -1.00 4.85
N SER A 324 23.06 -1.77 5.31
CA SER A 324 23.39 -1.91 6.75
C SER A 324 23.73 -0.61 7.49
N HIS A 325 23.96 0.49 6.78
CA HIS A 325 24.25 1.80 7.35
C HIS A 325 23.06 2.77 7.29
N GLY A 326 21.93 2.35 6.72
CA GLY A 326 20.75 3.17 6.46
C GLY A 326 20.46 3.41 4.97
N LEU A 327 19.55 4.34 4.69
CA LEU A 327 19.19 4.77 3.34
C LEU A 327 20.35 5.50 2.66
N GLY A 328 20.53 5.24 1.36
CA GLY A 328 21.46 5.99 0.52
C GLY A 328 21.04 7.46 0.34
N HIS A 329 22.02 8.37 0.30
CA HIS A 329 21.79 9.81 0.05
C HIS A 329 21.57 10.17 -1.42
N THR A 330 21.69 9.18 -2.31
CA THR A 330 21.38 9.33 -3.74
C THR A 330 20.52 8.16 -4.15
N GLY A 331 19.63 8.38 -5.11
CA GLY A 331 18.66 7.38 -5.52
C GLY A 331 18.65 7.08 -7.01
N ARG A 332 17.81 6.11 -7.37
CA ARG A 332 17.44 5.81 -8.73
C ARG A 332 16.15 6.56 -9.07
N ARG A 333 16.23 7.50 -10.00
CA ARG A 333 15.04 8.10 -10.60
C ARG A 333 14.19 7.01 -11.25
N LEU A 334 12.92 6.99 -10.89
CA LEU A 334 11.91 6.13 -11.47
C LEU A 334 11.18 6.90 -12.57
N ARG A 335 10.39 6.18 -13.37
CA ARG A 335 9.50 6.80 -14.34
C ARG A 335 8.49 7.68 -13.61
N GLU A 336 8.05 8.75 -14.26
CA GLU A 336 6.91 9.52 -13.79
C GLU A 336 5.65 8.66 -13.80
N GLY A 337 4.85 8.86 -12.75
CA GLY A 337 3.67 8.06 -12.42
C GLY A 337 3.01 8.65 -11.18
N ASN A 338 1.95 8.00 -10.73
CA ASN A 338 1.15 8.46 -9.59
C ASN A 338 0.72 7.30 -8.66
N SER A 339 1.35 6.14 -8.81
CA SER A 339 1.12 5.00 -7.95
C SER A 339 2.39 4.19 -7.80
N ILE A 340 2.70 3.74 -6.60
CA ILE A 340 3.94 3.02 -6.28
C ILE A 340 3.57 1.82 -5.39
N ALA A 341 4.14 0.66 -5.67
CA ALA A 341 4.07 -0.50 -4.79
C ALA A 341 5.43 -1.22 -4.76
N PHE A 342 5.79 -1.72 -3.59
CA PHE A 342 6.89 -2.68 -3.44
C PHE A 342 6.34 -4.10 -3.44
N GLY A 343 7.07 -5.05 -4.02
CA GLY A 343 6.73 -6.47 -4.02
C GLY A 343 7.82 -7.31 -4.67
N ASP A 344 7.86 -8.61 -4.39
CA ASP A 344 8.70 -9.58 -5.09
C ASP A 344 8.00 -10.08 -6.37
N PHE A 345 8.08 -9.27 -7.45
CA PHE A 345 7.32 -9.54 -8.68
C PHE A 345 8.00 -10.56 -9.61
N ASP A 346 9.23 -10.98 -9.32
CA ASP A 346 9.95 -12.01 -10.09
C ASP A 346 10.35 -13.26 -9.30
N GLY A 347 10.03 -13.31 -8.00
CA GLY A 347 10.18 -14.46 -7.12
C GLY A 347 11.63 -14.69 -6.68
N ASP A 348 12.45 -13.64 -6.63
CA ASP A 348 13.87 -13.72 -6.29
C ASP A 348 14.17 -13.47 -4.80
N GLY A 349 13.15 -13.17 -4.01
CA GLY A 349 13.22 -12.84 -2.58
C GLY A 349 13.58 -11.39 -2.30
N HIS A 350 13.81 -10.57 -3.32
CA HIS A 350 14.05 -9.13 -3.20
C HIS A 350 12.80 -8.34 -3.56
N ARG A 351 12.73 -7.12 -3.03
CA ARG A 351 11.57 -6.25 -3.20
C ARG A 351 11.82 -5.29 -4.34
N ASP A 352 11.06 -5.48 -5.39
CA ASP A 352 11.02 -4.67 -6.60
C ASP A 352 10.08 -3.49 -6.42
N VAL A 353 10.16 -2.52 -7.34
CA VAL A 353 9.26 -1.35 -7.34
C VAL A 353 8.40 -1.33 -8.60
N ALA A 354 7.09 -1.39 -8.44
CA ALA A 354 6.12 -1.11 -9.49
C ALA A 354 5.75 0.38 -9.47
N VAL A 355 5.88 1.05 -10.61
CA VAL A 355 5.41 2.42 -10.82
C VAL A 355 4.23 2.40 -11.79
N GLY A 356 3.09 2.81 -11.28
CA GLY A 356 1.84 2.96 -11.97
C GLY A 356 1.65 4.36 -12.53
N ASP A 357 1.19 4.41 -13.76
CA ASP A 357 0.78 5.61 -14.44
C ASP A 357 -0.70 5.44 -14.82
N SER A 358 -1.59 6.07 -14.07
CA SER A 358 -3.02 6.03 -14.35
C SER A 358 -3.43 6.97 -15.49
N GLY A 359 -2.53 7.80 -16.02
CA GLY A 359 -2.82 8.76 -17.08
C GLY A 359 -3.70 9.93 -16.65
N THR A 360 -3.84 10.20 -15.35
CA THR A 360 -4.35 11.50 -14.87
C THR A 360 -3.34 12.59 -15.23
N ARG A 361 -3.86 13.76 -15.62
CA ARG A 361 -3.08 14.89 -16.14
C ARG A 361 -3.63 16.19 -15.54
N ASN A 362 -2.81 17.22 -15.56
CA ASN A 362 -3.21 18.60 -15.39
C ASN A 362 -4.07 19.02 -16.56
N ASP A 363 -5.31 19.39 -16.27
CA ASP A 363 -6.18 20.02 -17.27
C ASP A 363 -5.97 21.55 -17.27
N GLU A 364 -4.82 22.04 -16.79
CA GLU A 364 -4.51 23.48 -16.77
C GLU A 364 -4.25 23.99 -18.20
N PRO A 365 -4.93 25.07 -18.64
CA PRO A 365 -4.75 25.61 -19.98
C PRO A 365 -3.30 26.01 -20.27
N GLY A 366 -2.65 25.32 -21.20
CA GLY A 366 -1.29 25.63 -21.67
C GLY A 366 -0.24 24.58 -21.33
N VAL A 367 -0.58 23.54 -20.56
CA VAL A 367 0.30 22.42 -20.21
C VAL A 367 -0.12 21.12 -20.91
N GLU A 368 -0.74 21.23 -22.07
CA GLU A 368 -1.14 20.06 -22.85
C GLU A 368 0.00 19.65 -23.78
N THR A 369 0.60 18.47 -23.59
CA THR A 369 0.90 17.50 -24.67
C THR A 369 1.81 16.35 -24.21
N GLU A 370 1.27 15.42 -23.43
CA GLU A 370 1.74 14.04 -23.52
C GLU A 370 0.79 13.22 -24.41
N ARG A 371 1.34 12.28 -25.18
CA ARG A 371 0.53 11.51 -26.13
C ARG A 371 -0.53 10.69 -25.38
N PRO A 372 -1.77 10.57 -25.90
CA PRO A 372 -2.89 9.86 -25.25
C PRO A 372 -2.60 8.39 -24.92
N ASP A 373 -1.57 7.80 -25.52
CA ASP A 373 -1.17 6.40 -25.36
C ASP A 373 -0.16 6.16 -24.22
N ILE A 374 0.17 7.16 -23.41
CA ILE A 374 1.22 7.03 -22.36
C ILE A 374 0.65 6.60 -20.99
N GLY A 375 -0.64 6.83 -20.71
CA GLY A 375 -1.28 6.43 -19.45
C GLY A 375 -1.78 4.98 -19.40
N LYS A 376 -2.28 4.59 -18.22
CA LYS A 376 -2.78 3.24 -17.90
C LYS A 376 -1.70 2.17 -18.06
N THR A 377 -0.53 2.43 -17.47
CA THR A 377 0.61 1.52 -17.54
C THR A 377 1.25 1.25 -16.19
N VAL A 378 1.99 0.16 -16.11
CA VAL A 378 2.84 -0.19 -14.97
C VAL A 378 4.25 -0.47 -15.47
N SER A 379 5.26 0.06 -14.77
CA SER A 379 6.67 -0.20 -15.02
C SER A 379 7.30 -0.85 -13.79
N VAL A 380 7.96 -2.00 -13.92
CA VAL A 380 8.58 -2.72 -12.79
C VAL A 380 10.09 -2.59 -12.79
N TYR A 381 10.63 -2.23 -11.64
CA TYR A 381 12.03 -1.97 -11.38
C TYR A 381 12.56 -3.06 -10.45
N HIS A 382 13.20 -4.07 -11.03
CA HIS A 382 13.75 -5.16 -10.22
C HIS A 382 14.94 -4.72 -9.36
N LYS A 383 15.01 -5.18 -8.11
CA LYS A 383 16.15 -4.95 -7.22
C LYS A 383 17.37 -5.73 -7.71
N GLY A 384 18.57 -5.18 -7.50
CA GLY A 384 19.82 -5.79 -8.00
C GLY A 384 20.04 -5.77 -9.53
N ALA A 385 19.04 -5.42 -10.34
CA ALA A 385 19.18 -5.34 -11.79
C ALA A 385 20.21 -4.27 -12.22
N ALA A 386 21.18 -4.66 -13.06
CA ALA A 386 22.23 -3.78 -13.53
C ALA A 386 21.67 -2.55 -14.29
N ARG A 387 22.27 -1.36 -14.08
CA ARG A 387 21.90 -0.09 -14.74
C ARG A 387 22.49 0.02 -16.16
N THR A 388 22.38 -1.05 -16.95
CA THR A 388 22.85 -1.15 -18.34
C THR A 388 21.71 -0.89 -19.34
N PRO A 389 21.98 -0.61 -20.64
CA PRO A 389 20.93 -0.52 -21.66
C PRO A 389 19.98 -1.74 -21.60
N GLY A 390 18.67 -1.49 -21.38
CA GLY A 390 17.68 -2.53 -21.03
C GLY A 390 17.23 -2.50 -19.55
N SER A 391 17.79 -1.61 -18.73
CA SER A 391 17.38 -1.37 -17.33
C SER A 391 16.19 -0.42 -17.19
N VAL A 392 15.73 0.17 -18.29
CA VAL A 392 14.50 0.97 -18.32
C VAL A 392 13.35 -0.02 -18.54
N PRO A 393 12.38 -0.10 -17.63
CA PRO A 393 11.27 -1.01 -17.78
C PRO A 393 10.44 -0.68 -19.02
N HIS A 394 9.85 -1.71 -19.62
CA HIS A 394 8.82 -1.49 -20.64
C HIS A 394 7.46 -1.31 -19.96
N PRO A 395 6.74 -0.18 -20.17
CA PRO A 395 5.45 0.04 -19.55
C PRO A 395 4.40 -0.99 -20.02
N LEU A 396 3.85 -1.76 -19.08
CA LEU A 396 2.83 -2.77 -19.30
C LEU A 396 1.45 -2.13 -19.29
N LYS A 397 0.63 -2.39 -20.30
CA LYS A 397 -0.72 -1.81 -20.40
C LYS A 397 -1.69 -2.47 -19.41
N VAL A 398 -2.38 -1.64 -18.64
CA VAL A 398 -3.43 -2.07 -17.70
C VAL A 398 -4.70 -1.25 -17.97
N PRO A 399 -5.56 -1.71 -18.89
CA PRO A 399 -6.77 -0.99 -19.26
C PRO A 399 -7.65 -0.70 -18.04
N GLY A 400 -8.00 0.57 -17.82
CA GLY A 400 -8.91 0.97 -16.74
C GLY A 400 -8.26 1.26 -15.38
N MET A 401 -6.94 1.17 -15.23
CA MET A 401 -6.20 1.58 -14.02
C MET A 401 -6.62 2.96 -13.47
N SER A 402 -6.70 3.14 -12.15
CA SER A 402 -7.06 4.41 -11.50
C SER A 402 -6.10 4.96 -10.47
N GLY A 403 -4.91 4.36 -10.29
CA GLY A 403 -3.80 5.00 -9.56
C GLY A 403 -3.51 4.49 -8.14
N THR A 404 -4.06 3.35 -7.73
CA THR A 404 -3.61 2.65 -6.50
C THR A 404 -3.08 1.26 -6.87
N LEU A 405 -1.94 0.92 -6.29
CA LEU A 405 -1.23 -0.35 -6.46
C LEU A 405 -0.97 -0.98 -5.10
N ALA A 406 -0.92 -2.31 -5.05
CA ALA A 406 -0.36 -3.09 -3.95
C ALA A 406 0.26 -4.39 -4.50
N ALA A 407 1.15 -5.02 -3.75
CA ALA A 407 1.68 -6.34 -4.05
C ALA A 407 1.04 -7.36 -3.11
N ALA A 408 0.67 -8.54 -3.61
CA ALA A 408 0.07 -9.59 -2.80
C ALA A 408 0.44 -10.97 -3.37
N ASP A 409 0.96 -11.87 -2.55
CA ASP A 409 1.06 -13.28 -2.88
C ASP A 409 -0.27 -13.97 -2.58
N THR A 410 -1.24 -13.83 -3.47
CA THR A 410 -2.61 -14.35 -3.22
C THR A 410 -2.72 -15.87 -3.38
N ASN A 411 -1.65 -16.52 -3.85
CA ASN A 411 -1.64 -17.93 -4.21
C ASN A 411 -0.64 -18.77 -3.38
N GLY A 412 0.27 -18.12 -2.65
CA GLY A 412 1.24 -18.72 -1.75
C GLY A 412 2.45 -19.34 -2.47
N ASP A 413 2.78 -18.89 -3.68
CA ASP A 413 3.93 -19.39 -4.44
C ASP A 413 5.23 -18.62 -4.18
N GLY A 414 5.17 -17.60 -3.32
CA GLY A 414 6.29 -16.73 -2.95
C GLY A 414 6.59 -15.64 -3.98
N THR A 415 5.77 -15.49 -5.03
CA THR A 415 5.87 -14.38 -5.99
C THR A 415 4.64 -13.49 -5.87
N ASP A 416 4.85 -12.19 -5.68
CA ASP A 416 3.74 -11.27 -5.53
C ASP A 416 3.02 -11.02 -6.87
N GLU A 417 1.70 -11.09 -6.87
CA GLU A 417 0.88 -10.42 -7.86
C GLU A 417 0.84 -8.91 -7.64
N LEU A 418 0.70 -8.15 -8.72
CA LEU A 418 0.41 -6.72 -8.63
C LEU A 418 -1.09 -6.47 -8.66
N ALA A 419 -1.66 -6.02 -7.54
CA ALA A 419 -3.03 -5.56 -7.41
C ALA A 419 -3.19 -4.14 -7.95
N VAL A 420 -3.92 -3.98 -9.06
CA VAL A 420 -4.17 -2.68 -9.70
C VAL A 420 -5.61 -2.23 -9.53
N SER A 421 -5.83 -1.08 -8.88
CA SER A 421 -7.17 -0.49 -8.76
C SER A 421 -7.70 -0.01 -10.10
N LEU A 422 -8.99 -0.24 -10.35
CA LEU A 422 -9.68 0.15 -11.58
C LEU A 422 -10.63 1.34 -11.36
N GLY A 423 -10.72 2.23 -12.36
CA GLY A 423 -11.52 3.46 -12.26
C GLY A 423 -13.03 3.24 -12.19
N ARG A 424 -13.51 2.06 -12.62
CA ARG A 424 -14.91 1.64 -12.45
C ARG A 424 -15.14 0.89 -11.12
N GLY A 425 -14.12 0.78 -10.28
CA GLY A 425 -14.04 -0.05 -9.09
C GLY A 425 -13.63 -1.50 -9.39
N GLY A 426 -13.25 -2.22 -8.34
CA GLY A 426 -12.56 -3.51 -8.42
C GLY A 426 -11.05 -3.39 -8.54
N VAL A 427 -10.41 -4.55 -8.54
CA VAL A 427 -8.96 -4.73 -8.57
C VAL A 427 -8.61 -5.77 -9.62
N GLU A 428 -7.66 -5.45 -10.48
CA GLU A 428 -7.06 -6.43 -11.40
C GLU A 428 -5.75 -6.92 -10.78
N LEU A 429 -5.69 -8.20 -10.41
CA LEU A 429 -4.47 -8.89 -10.00
C LEU A 429 -3.69 -9.29 -11.25
N LEU A 430 -2.46 -8.82 -11.35
CA LEU A 430 -1.56 -9.10 -12.46
C LEU A 430 -0.44 -10.02 -11.98
N THR A 431 -0.44 -11.28 -12.45
CA THR A 431 0.73 -12.14 -12.32
C THR A 431 1.78 -11.68 -13.32
N LEU A 432 2.93 -11.24 -12.82
CA LEU A 432 4.04 -10.77 -13.66
C LEU A 432 5.07 -11.89 -13.85
N ARG A 433 5.76 -11.88 -14.99
CA ARG A 433 6.90 -12.79 -15.22
C ARG A 433 8.05 -12.10 -15.93
N GLY A 434 9.26 -12.41 -15.48
CA GLY A 434 10.52 -12.07 -16.12
C GLY A 434 11.44 -11.31 -15.17
N SER A 435 12.66 -11.81 -14.99
CA SER A 435 13.60 -11.31 -13.98
C SER A 435 14.42 -10.09 -14.40
N ARG A 436 13.92 -9.32 -15.37
CA ARG A 436 14.58 -8.11 -15.88
C ARG A 436 13.54 -7.10 -16.36
N PRO A 437 13.75 -5.80 -16.13
CA PRO A 437 12.75 -4.77 -16.43
C PRO A 437 12.26 -4.76 -17.89
N ALA A 438 13.15 -5.04 -18.85
CA ALA A 438 12.81 -5.07 -20.27
C ALA A 438 12.05 -6.34 -20.73
N THR A 439 12.03 -7.38 -19.89
CA THR A 439 11.40 -8.68 -20.20
C THR A 439 10.18 -8.98 -19.35
N THR A 440 9.93 -8.17 -18.32
CA THR A 440 8.73 -8.24 -17.49
C THR A 440 7.50 -8.16 -18.39
N ARG A 441 6.54 -9.05 -18.18
CA ARG A 441 5.28 -9.11 -18.93
C ARG A 441 4.16 -9.59 -18.02
N VAL A 442 2.92 -9.25 -18.37
CA VAL A 442 1.73 -9.82 -17.73
C VAL A 442 1.55 -11.25 -18.21
N ALA A 443 1.62 -12.21 -17.29
CA ALA A 443 1.41 -13.64 -17.55
C ALA A 443 -0.02 -14.10 -17.22
N GLY A 444 -0.67 -13.44 -16.26
CA GLY A 444 -2.03 -13.73 -15.82
C GLY A 444 -2.76 -12.45 -15.41
N ARG A 445 -4.09 -12.48 -15.50
CA ARG A 445 -4.99 -11.41 -15.06
C ARG A 445 -6.16 -12.06 -14.33
N HIS A 446 -6.46 -11.58 -13.13
CA HIS A 446 -7.67 -11.97 -12.43
C HIS A 446 -8.39 -10.72 -11.90
N LEU A 447 -9.72 -10.69 -12.02
CA LEU A 447 -10.52 -9.53 -11.65
C LEU A 447 -11.28 -9.79 -10.35
N LEU A 448 -10.91 -9.05 -9.31
CA LEU A 448 -11.63 -9.02 -8.04
C LEU A 448 -12.62 -7.85 -8.03
N THR A 449 -13.92 -8.16 -7.94
CA THR A 449 -14.97 -7.13 -7.83
C THR A 449 -15.91 -7.42 -6.68
N ARG A 450 -16.27 -6.37 -5.94
CA ARG A 450 -17.36 -6.37 -4.96
C ARG A 450 -18.21 -5.14 -5.18
N ALA A 451 -19.49 -5.23 -4.86
CA ALA A 451 -20.40 -4.11 -5.00
C ALA A 451 -21.39 -4.06 -3.85
N ALA A 452 -21.58 -2.87 -3.29
CA ALA A 452 -22.67 -2.64 -2.34
C ALA A 452 -24.03 -2.94 -2.98
N PRO A 453 -25.07 -3.26 -2.20
CA PRO A 453 -26.44 -3.43 -2.69
C PRO A 453 -26.98 -2.17 -3.38
N ALA A 454 -28.07 -2.32 -4.14
CA ALA A 454 -28.72 -1.18 -4.79
C ALA A 454 -29.39 -0.22 -3.78
N VAL A 455 -29.69 -0.71 -2.58
CA VAL A 455 -30.26 0.07 -1.49
C VAL A 455 -29.44 -0.15 -0.23
N VAL A 456 -28.91 0.92 0.36
CA VAL A 456 -28.19 0.92 1.63
C VAL A 456 -28.82 1.96 2.54
N ASP A 457 -29.18 1.59 3.76
CA ASP A 457 -29.88 2.44 4.74
C ASP A 457 -31.13 3.16 4.16
N GLY A 458 -31.90 2.47 3.32
CA GLY A 458 -33.09 3.03 2.67
C GLY A 458 -32.81 4.02 1.53
N LYS A 459 -31.54 4.22 1.15
CA LYS A 459 -31.14 5.08 0.03
C LYS A 459 -30.73 4.25 -1.18
N THR A 460 -31.23 4.64 -2.35
CA THR A 460 -30.81 4.02 -3.62
C THR A 460 -29.40 4.50 -3.99
N ILE A 461 -28.49 3.55 -4.25
CA ILE A 461 -27.12 3.81 -4.68
C ILE A 461 -27.03 3.59 -6.19
N ARG A 462 -26.47 4.56 -6.91
CA ARG A 462 -26.31 4.48 -8.37
C ARG A 462 -25.32 3.37 -8.72
N LYS A 463 -25.53 2.70 -9.85
CA LYS A 463 -24.66 1.58 -10.30
C LYS A 463 -23.16 1.91 -10.28
N GLY A 464 -22.78 3.10 -10.73
CA GLY A 464 -21.37 3.55 -10.78
C GLY A 464 -20.76 3.92 -9.42
N GLU A 465 -21.56 4.03 -8.37
CA GLU A 465 -21.12 4.39 -7.02
C GLU A 465 -21.05 3.17 -6.08
N ARG A 466 -21.39 1.97 -6.58
CA ARG A 466 -21.51 0.74 -5.76
C ARG A 466 -20.21 -0.05 -5.65
N ALA A 467 -19.25 0.17 -6.54
CA ALA A 467 -18.10 -0.69 -6.67
C ALA A 467 -17.09 -0.46 -5.54
N ALA A 468 -16.62 -1.56 -4.94
CA ALA A 468 -15.57 -1.54 -3.95
C ALA A 468 -14.20 -1.22 -4.59
N ARG A 469 -13.22 -0.86 -3.76
CA ARG A 469 -11.86 -0.44 -4.17
C ARG A 469 -10.83 -1.11 -3.30
N LEU A 470 -9.60 -1.26 -3.82
CA LEU A 470 -8.45 -1.71 -3.04
C LEU A 470 -8.29 -0.81 -1.81
N TYR A 471 -8.08 -1.42 -0.66
CA TYR A 471 -7.77 -0.73 0.57
C TYR A 471 -6.39 -1.14 1.12
N GLY A 472 -6.08 -2.43 1.11
CA GLY A 472 -4.83 -2.97 1.64
C GLY A 472 -4.70 -4.45 1.31
N VAL A 473 -3.57 -5.02 1.72
CA VAL A 473 -3.18 -6.42 1.52
C VAL A 473 -2.33 -6.85 2.72
N ALA A 474 -2.55 -8.05 3.24
CA ALA A 474 -1.71 -8.72 4.22
C ALA A 474 -2.17 -10.17 4.39
N ASP A 475 -1.29 -11.04 4.87
CA ASP A 475 -1.61 -12.38 5.37
C ASP A 475 -2.14 -12.28 6.82
N PHE A 476 -3.44 -12.06 6.99
CA PHE A 476 -4.03 -11.83 8.31
C PHE A 476 -4.22 -13.11 9.14
N ASP A 477 -3.95 -14.28 8.56
CA ASP A 477 -4.03 -15.56 9.26
C ASP A 477 -2.77 -16.42 9.24
N HIS A 478 -1.69 -15.88 8.68
CA HIS A 478 -0.39 -16.52 8.54
C HIS A 478 -0.47 -17.88 7.84
N ASP A 479 -1.33 -18.01 6.83
CA ASP A 479 -1.43 -19.23 6.02
C ASP A 479 -0.43 -19.27 4.85
N GLY A 480 0.35 -18.19 4.68
CA GLY A 480 1.31 -18.00 3.61
C GLY A 480 0.71 -17.37 2.35
N LYS A 481 -0.53 -16.89 2.39
CA LYS A 481 -1.15 -16.13 1.30
C LYS A 481 -1.65 -14.78 1.79
N ASP A 482 -1.43 -13.77 0.97
CA ASP A 482 -1.97 -12.45 1.23
C ASP A 482 -3.46 -12.39 0.90
N GLU A 483 -4.24 -11.83 1.82
CA GLU A 483 -5.61 -11.43 1.55
C GLU A 483 -5.69 -10.01 1.00
N VAL A 484 -6.50 -9.82 -0.05
CA VAL A 484 -6.82 -8.50 -0.59
C VAL A 484 -8.02 -7.92 0.16
N VAL A 485 -7.85 -6.71 0.70
CA VAL A 485 -8.91 -5.95 1.36
C VAL A 485 -9.55 -5.00 0.35
N LEU A 486 -10.83 -5.23 0.09
CA LEU A 486 -11.68 -4.33 -0.69
C LEU A 486 -12.60 -3.56 0.24
N ALA A 487 -12.71 -2.26 0.03
CA ALA A 487 -13.58 -1.40 0.83
C ALA A 487 -14.63 -0.68 -0.02
N TRP A 488 -15.76 -0.32 0.59
CA TRP A 488 -16.79 0.53 0.01
C TRP A 488 -17.36 1.50 1.05
N GLY A 489 -17.68 2.72 0.62
CA GLY A 489 -18.39 3.72 1.42
C GLY A 489 -19.48 4.44 0.61
N PRO A 490 -20.52 4.98 1.26
CA PRO A 490 -21.60 5.66 0.56
C PRO A 490 -21.17 7.05 0.05
N GLY A 491 -21.56 7.37 -1.18
CA GLY A 491 -21.50 8.72 -1.75
C GLY A 491 -20.28 9.00 -2.64
N LEU A 492 -20.28 10.22 -3.20
CA LEU A 492 -19.32 10.62 -4.24
C LEU A 492 -17.88 10.75 -3.74
N ALA A 493 -17.69 11.08 -2.46
CA ALA A 493 -16.37 11.17 -1.86
C ALA A 493 -15.67 9.80 -1.89
N PHE A 494 -16.35 8.74 -1.47
CA PHE A 494 -15.83 7.39 -1.61
C PHE A 494 -15.64 7.01 -3.09
N SER A 495 -16.66 7.24 -3.92
CA SER A 495 -16.61 6.84 -5.34
C SER A 495 -15.60 7.64 -6.17
N ARG A 496 -14.99 8.69 -5.64
CA ARG A 496 -13.92 9.43 -6.33
C ARG A 496 -12.58 9.20 -5.65
N TYR A 497 -12.52 9.34 -4.34
CA TYR A 497 -11.26 9.37 -3.57
C TYR A 497 -11.07 8.19 -2.61
N GLY A 498 -12.05 7.27 -2.50
CA GLY A 498 -11.97 6.15 -1.54
C GLY A 498 -12.17 6.56 -0.08
N GLU A 499 -12.55 7.82 0.16
CA GLU A 499 -12.76 8.35 1.51
C GLU A 499 -13.96 7.70 2.21
N ARG A 500 -13.81 7.49 3.52
CA ARG A 500 -14.88 7.03 4.44
C ARG A 500 -15.43 5.65 4.08
N PRO A 501 -14.58 4.62 3.97
CA PRO A 501 -15.04 3.25 3.81
C PRO A 501 -15.85 2.79 5.04
N GLU A 502 -16.91 2.03 4.79
CA GLU A 502 -17.82 1.51 5.82
C GLU A 502 -18.07 0.01 5.68
N TRP A 503 -17.80 -0.57 4.51
CA TRP A 503 -18.03 -1.96 4.15
C TRP A 503 -16.70 -2.55 3.68
N TRP A 504 -16.42 -3.76 4.09
CA TRP A 504 -15.12 -4.41 3.95
C TRP A 504 -15.33 -5.83 3.45
N TRP A 505 -14.51 -6.26 2.49
CA TRP A 505 -14.41 -7.64 2.02
C TRP A 505 -12.94 -8.03 2.06
N ILE A 506 -12.65 -9.12 2.74
CA ILE A 506 -11.32 -9.69 2.92
C ILE A 506 -11.33 -10.99 2.13
N THR A 507 -10.46 -11.11 1.13
CA THR A 507 -10.51 -12.24 0.19
C THR A 507 -9.57 -13.36 0.59
N ASP A 508 -9.96 -14.62 0.43
CA ASP A 508 -9.04 -15.76 0.32
C ASP A 508 -8.96 -16.16 -1.16
N GLY A 509 -7.84 -15.82 -1.80
CA GLY A 509 -7.70 -15.80 -3.25
C GLY A 509 -8.78 -14.95 -3.92
N THR A 510 -9.82 -15.60 -4.47
CA THR A 510 -10.90 -14.93 -5.22
C THR A 510 -12.24 -14.87 -4.46
N ALA A 511 -12.37 -15.70 -3.42
CA ALA A 511 -13.55 -15.80 -2.57
C ALA A 511 -13.44 -14.84 -1.38
N ASP A 512 -14.56 -14.57 -0.70
CA ASP A 512 -14.53 -13.81 0.55
C ASP A 512 -14.28 -14.73 1.74
N LYS A 513 -13.25 -14.43 2.52
CA LYS A 513 -12.98 -15.04 3.83
C LYS A 513 -13.90 -14.42 4.88
N THR A 514 -14.00 -13.09 4.88
CA THR A 514 -14.93 -12.34 5.72
C THR A 514 -15.39 -11.08 5.02
N ALA A 515 -16.61 -10.62 5.35
CA ALA A 515 -17.14 -9.36 4.85
C ALA A 515 -18.01 -8.70 5.90
N PHE A 516 -17.72 -7.45 6.25
CA PHE A 516 -18.40 -6.77 7.37
C PHE A 516 -18.59 -5.27 7.16
N SER A 517 -19.49 -4.67 7.93
CA SER A 517 -19.60 -3.22 8.04
C SER A 517 -18.96 -2.69 9.31
N SER A 518 -18.14 -1.64 9.21
CA SER A 518 -17.52 -0.95 10.35
C SER A 518 -18.42 0.13 10.96
N LYS A 519 -19.64 0.35 10.45
CA LYS A 519 -20.59 1.33 11.01
C LYS A 519 -20.79 1.22 12.53
N PRO A 520 -20.95 0.00 13.11
CA PRO A 520 -21.12 -0.14 14.55
C PRO A 520 -19.91 0.35 15.37
N PHE A 521 -18.71 0.41 14.79
CA PHE A 521 -17.49 0.76 15.51
C PHE A 521 -17.51 2.21 16.01
N ALA A 522 -18.29 3.09 15.37
CA ALA A 522 -18.47 4.47 15.80
C ALA A 522 -19.19 4.58 17.15
N THR A 523 -20.06 3.61 17.47
CA THR A 523 -20.84 3.55 18.71
C THR A 523 -20.15 2.79 19.82
N ASP A 524 -19.00 2.15 19.55
CA ASP A 524 -18.20 1.54 20.59
C ASP A 524 -17.73 2.65 21.55
N ALA A 525 -18.36 2.69 22.72
CA ALA A 525 -17.75 3.25 23.91
C ALA A 525 -16.49 2.41 24.19
N ASN A 526 -15.40 3.03 24.66
CA ASN A 526 -14.26 2.27 25.17
C ASN A 526 -14.83 1.13 26.02
N GLN A 527 -14.40 -0.11 25.76
CA GLN A 527 -14.61 -1.16 26.75
C GLN A 527 -14.00 -0.62 28.05
N ASP A 528 -14.90 -0.32 28.98
CA ASP A 528 -14.65 0.53 30.12
C ASP A 528 -13.57 -0.07 31.03
N ALA A 529 -12.73 0.83 31.55
CA ALA A 529 -12.19 0.81 32.89
C ALA A 529 -12.12 -0.57 33.59
N ASN A 530 -10.91 -1.13 33.64
CA ASN A 530 -10.39 -1.72 34.87
C ASN A 530 -8.86 -1.55 34.95
#